data_AF-A0A6S6TPV6-F1
#
_entry.id   AF-A0A6S6TPV6-F1
#
_cell.length_a   1.000
_cell.length_b   1.000
_cell.length_c   1.000
_cell.angle_alpha   90.00
_cell.angle_beta   90.00
_cell.angle_gamma   90.00
#
_symmetry.space_group_name_H-M   'P 1'
#
loop_
_entity.id
_entity.type
_entity.pdbx_description
1 polymer ?
#
loop_
_entity_poly.entity_id
_entity_poly.type
_entity_poly.pdbx_seq_one_letter_code
_entity_poly.pdbx_strand_id
1 'polypeptide(L)' 'MDTVTDDKIRSLKEKIAQLLVKYRARHDELELAVEEWDIGEINVALEEYNREINKLKKQVHQLEVA' A
#
# COMPACT_ATOMS: atom_id res chain seq x y z
N MET A 1 -24.57 2.81 -10.89
CA MET A 1 -23.16 3.06 -10.53
C MET A 1 -22.49 3.50 -11.82
N ASP A 2 -21.93 4.71 -11.83
CA ASP A 2 -21.34 5.28 -13.04
C ASP A 2 -20.04 4.56 -13.41
N THR A 3 -19.88 4.18 -14.68
CA THR A 3 -18.73 3.40 -15.18
C THR A 3 -17.38 4.05 -14.87
N VAL A 4 -17.35 5.38 -14.79
CA VAL A 4 -16.16 6.17 -14.41
C VAL A 4 -15.75 5.94 -12.96
N THR A 5 -16.72 5.82 -12.05
CA THR A 5 -16.46 5.56 -10.63
C THR A 5 -15.94 4.13 -10.43
N ASP A 6 -16.51 3.17 -11.14
CA ASP A 6 -16.09 1.76 -11.10
C ASP A 6 -14.66 1.58 -11.64
N ASP A 7 -14.32 2.24 -12.75
CA ASP A 7 -12.96 2.21 -13.30
C ASP A 7 -11.93 2.84 -12.36
N LYS A 8 -12.33 3.89 -11.64
CA LYS A 8 -11.47 4.56 -10.64
C LYS A 8 -11.27 3.69 -9.40
N ILE A 9 -12.32 3.04 -8.90
CA ILE A 9 -12.23 2.07 -7.81
C ILE A 9 -11.31 0.92 -8.20
N ARG A 10 -11.46 0.37 -9.41
CA ARG A 10 -10.58 -0.70 -9.93
C ARG A 10 -9.12 -0.26 -9.94
N SER A 11 -8.83 0.91 -10.51
CA SER A 11 -7.46 1.45 -10.59
C SER A 11 -6.83 1.65 -9.20
N LEU A 12 -7.62 2.14 -8.23
CA LEU A 12 -7.16 2.29 -6.84
C LEU A 12 -6.88 0.93 -6.19
N LYS A 13 -7.73 -0.07 -6.41
CA LYS A 13 -7.55 -1.44 -5.89
C LYS A 13 -6.30 -2.10 -6.49
N GLU A 14 -6.05 -1.91 -7.79
CA GLU A 14 -4.82 -2.36 -8.46
C GLU A 14 -3.57 -1.70 -7.86
N LYS A 15 -3.60 -0.39 -7.60
CA LYS A 15 -2.51 0.32 -6.94
C LYS A 15 -2.25 -0.21 -5.52
N ILE A 16 -3.31 -0.50 -4.76
CA ILE A 16 -3.19 -1.13 -3.43
C ILE A 16 -2.52 -2.50 -3.55
N ALA A 17 -2.92 -3.33 -4.51
CA ALA A 17 -2.34 -4.65 -4.71
C ALA A 17 -0.83 -4.56 -5.02
N GLN A 18 -0.42 -3.62 -5.87
CA GLN A 18 0.99 -3.37 -6.18
C GLN A 18 1.79 -2.94 -4.94
N LEU A 19 1.24 -2.04 -4.12
CA LEU A 19 1.89 -1.63 -2.87
C LEU A 19 2.01 -2.77 -1.87
N LEU A 20 1.00 -3.66 -1.78
CA LEU A 20 1.06 -4.83 -0.92
C LEU A 20 2.14 -5.83 -1.35
N VAL A 21 2.39 -5.98 -2.65
CA VAL A 21 3.52 -6.79 -3.14
C VAL A 21 4.85 -6.20 -2.69
N LYS A 22 5.03 -4.88 -2.85
CA LYS A 22 6.25 -4.18 -2.40
C LYS A 22 6.43 -4.25 -0.89
N TYR A 23 5.34 -4.09 -0.13
CA TYR A 23 5.34 -4.22 1.32
C TYR A 23 5.82 -5.60 1.75
N ARG A 24 5.29 -6.67 1.16
CA ARG A 24 5.73 -8.04 1.47
C ARG A 24 7.21 -8.25 1.17
N ALA A 25 7.67 -7.87 -0.02
CA ALA A 25 9.08 -8.01 -0.37
C ALA A 25 10.00 -7.25 0.61
N ARG A 26 9.62 -6.03 0.99
CA ARG A 26 10.37 -5.20 1.94
C ARG A 26 10.31 -5.75 3.37
N HIS A 27 9.23 -6.43 3.74
CA HIS A 27 9.09 -7.11 5.03
C HIS A 27 9.95 -8.39 5.05
N ASP A 28 10.00 -9.15 3.95
CA ASP A 28 10.90 -10.30 3.82
C ASP A 28 12.37 -9.85 3.95
N GLU A 29 12.72 -8.70 3.39
CA GLU A 29 14.04 -8.08 3.60
C GLU A 29 14.29 -7.73 5.07
N LEU A 30 13.29 -7.24 5.81
CA LEU A 30 13.40 -6.95 7.24
C LEU A 30 13.74 -8.19 8.07
N GLU A 31 13.11 -9.33 7.75
CA GLU A 31 13.33 -10.59 8.46
C GLU A 31 14.77 -11.11 8.30
N LEU A 32 15.44 -10.70 7.22
CA LEU A 32 16.82 -11.08 6.91
C LEU A 32 17.85 -10.03 7.36
N ALA A 33 17.40 -8.82 7.73
CA ALA A 33 18.28 -7.73 8.11
C ALA A 33 18.88 -7.95 9.50
N VAL A 34 20.21 -7.76 9.59
CA VAL A 34 20.96 -7.89 10.87
C VAL A 34 21.56 -6.57 11.33
N GLU A 35 21.72 -5.59 10.43
CA GLU A 35 22.26 -4.28 10.75
C GLU A 35 21.14 -3.31 11.17
N GLU A 36 21.32 -2.61 12.29
CA GLU A 36 20.32 -1.69 12.84
C GLU A 36 19.96 -0.55 11.87
N TRP A 37 20.93 -0.09 11.07
CA TRP A 37 20.71 0.94 10.07
C TRP A 37 19.79 0.45 8.94
N ASP A 38 20.06 -0.74 8.39
CA ASP A 38 19.20 -1.37 7.37
C ASP A 38 17.78 -1.60 7.89
N ILE A 39 17.66 -2.10 9.12
CA ILE A 39 16.38 -2.29 9.81
C ILE A 39 15.61 -0.96 9.90
N GLY A 40 16.30 0.13 10.24
CA GLY A 40 15.73 1.47 10.31
C GLY A 40 15.16 1.93 8.96
N GLU A 41 15.95 1.82 7.89
CA GLU A 41 15.52 2.22 6.54
C GLU A 41 14.35 1.37 6.03
N ILE A 42 14.39 0.07 6.28
CA ILE A 42 13.34 -0.86 5.89
C ILE A 42 12.04 -0.53 6.63
N ASN A 43 12.09 -0.26 7.94
CA ASN A 43 10.91 0.13 8.71
C ASN A 43 10.29 1.44 8.22
N VAL A 44 11.10 2.44 7.86
CA VAL A 44 10.60 3.70 7.26
C VAL A 44 9.85 3.42 5.96
N ALA A 45 10.42 2.59 5.07
CA ALA A 45 9.76 2.23 3.81
C ALA A 45 8.43 1.47 4.04
N LEU A 46 8.40 0.54 5.01
CA LEU A 46 7.18 -0.18 5.39
C LEU A 46 6.09 0.75 5.92
N GLU A 47 6.46 1.74 6.74
CA GLU A 47 5.52 2.76 7.20
C GLU A 47 4.94 3.59 6.06
N GLU A 48 5.77 4.02 5.11
CA GLU A 48 5.33 4.79 3.94
C GLU A 48 4.32 4.01 3.11
N TYR A 49 4.60 2.73 2.84
CA TYR A 49 3.66 1.84 2.15
C TYR A 49 2.34 1.70 2.91
N ASN A 50 2.39 1.49 4.23
CA ASN A 50 1.19 1.40 5.06
C ASN A 50 0.35 2.68 5.02
N ARG A 51 1.00 3.86 5.09
CA ARG A 51 0.32 5.16 4.99
C ARG A 51 -0.39 5.32 3.64
N GLU A 52 0.30 5.02 2.54
CA GLU A 52 -0.28 5.15 1.20
C GLU A 52 -1.41 4.13 0.98
N ILE A 53 -1.24 2.86 1.40
CA ILE A 53 -2.31 1.85 1.31
C ILE A 53 -3.55 2.31 2.06
N ASN A 54 -3.40 2.81 3.29
CA ASN A 54 -4.53 3.28 4.10
C ASN A 54 -5.22 4.50 3.46
N LYS A 55 -4.45 5.41 2.86
CA LYS A 55 -5.00 6.54 2.11
C LYS A 55 -5.81 6.10 0.89
N LEU A 56 -5.32 5.10 0.14
CA LEU A 56 -6.04 4.56 -1.03
C LEU A 56 -7.29 3.80 -0.61
N LYS A 57 -7.23 3.00 0.47
CA LYS A 57 -8.41 2.32 1.03
C LYS A 57 -9.51 3.30 1.44
N LYS A 58 -9.15 4.42 2.07
CA LYS A 58 -10.11 5.48 2.40
C LYS A 58 -10.76 6.08 1.15
N GLN A 59 -9.98 6.34 0.09
CA GLN A 59 -10.53 6.84 -1.17
C GLN A 59 -11.47 5.83 -1.84
N VAL A 60 -11.13 4.54 -1.84
CA VAL A 60 -12.01 3.48 -2.35
C VAL A 60 -13.32 3.47 -1.57
N HIS A 61 -13.26 3.47 -0.25
CA HIS A 61 -14.45 3.48 0.59
C HIS A 61 -15.34 4.71 0.35
N GLN A 62 -14.74 5.89 0.21
CA GLN A 62 -15.47 7.12 -0.12
C GLN A 62 -16.19 7.02 -1.47
N LEU A 63 -15.59 6.37 -2.47
CA LEU A 63 -16.21 6.17 -3.79
C LEU A 63 -17.27 5.07 -3.79
N GLU A 64 -17.15 4.06 -2.93
CA GLU A 64 -18.12 2.97 -2.82
C GLU A 64 -19.40 3.39 -2.07
N VAL A 65 -19.31 4.41 -1.20
CA VAL A 65 -20.42 4.92 -0.38
C VAL A 65 -21.06 6.19 -0.98
N ALA A 66 -20.35 6.87 -1.91
CA ALA A 66 -20.86 8.05 -2.63
C ALA A 66 -21.86 7.67 -3.73
#